data_AF-A0AA39SY48-F1
#
_entry.id   AF-A0AA39SY48-F1
#
_cell.length_a   1.000
_cell.length_b   1.000
_cell.length_c   1.000
_cell.angle_alpha   90.00
_cell.angle_beta   90.00
_cell.angle_gamma   90.00
#
_symmetry.space_group_name_H-M   'P 1'
#
loop_
_entity.id
_entity.type
_entity.pdbx_description
1 polymer ?
#
loop_
_entity_poly.entity_id
_entity_poly.type
_entity_poly.pdbx_seq_one_letter_code
_entity_poly.pdbx_strand_id
1 'polypeptide(L)'
;MGRFQIGPQSKPFEFMSWLLNTLHKDLRTSKKNTSIIYECFQGELEVVKEIPNKTGMKEDEDDQNGVQKITEGGGGGGHDNIARETCRMPFLMLGLDLPPPPPLFKDVMEKNIIRNI
;
A
#
# COMPACT_ATOMS: atom_id res chain seq x y z
N MET A 1 -3.67 34.14 -3.15
CA MET A 1 -3.58 33.59 -4.52
C MET A 1 -4.03 32.14 -4.45
N GLY A 2 -5.04 31.72 -5.22
CA GLY A 2 -5.60 30.36 -5.13
C GLY A 2 -4.66 29.31 -5.74
N ARG A 3 -4.63 28.11 -5.15
CA ARG A 3 -3.80 26.98 -5.61
C ARG A 3 -4.07 26.56 -7.06
N PHE A 4 -5.30 26.72 -7.52
CA PHE A 4 -5.70 26.41 -8.89
C PHE A 4 -6.24 27.63 -9.60
N GLN A 5 -5.87 27.75 -10.87
CA GLN A 5 -6.19 28.89 -11.72
C GLN A 5 -6.79 28.42 -13.04
N ILE A 6 -7.65 29.25 -13.61
CA ILE A 6 -8.20 29.03 -14.94
C ILE A 6 -7.12 29.36 -15.98
N GLY A 7 -6.83 28.44 -16.90
CA GLY A 7 -5.85 28.60 -17.95
C GLY A 7 -4.65 27.64 -17.81
N PRO A 8 -3.81 27.78 -16.77
CA PRO A 8 -2.69 26.87 -16.55
C PRO A 8 -3.16 25.43 -16.28
N GLN A 9 -2.62 24.46 -17.03
CA GLN A 9 -2.92 23.05 -16.79
C GLN A 9 -2.37 22.61 -15.43
N SER A 10 -3.22 21.96 -14.63
CA SER A 10 -2.88 21.37 -13.34
C SER A 10 -3.06 19.87 -13.38
N LYS A 11 -2.33 19.14 -12.54
CA LYS A 11 -2.45 17.68 -12.46
C LYS A 11 -3.84 17.31 -11.89
N PRO A 12 -4.65 16.48 -12.58
CA PRO A 12 -5.99 16.13 -12.13
C PRO A 12 -6.03 15.53 -10.72
N PHE A 13 -5.09 14.63 -10.42
CA PHE A 13 -4.98 14.00 -9.10
C PHE A 13 -4.79 15.03 -7.98
N GLU A 14 -3.92 16.02 -8.20
CA GLU A 14 -3.68 17.11 -7.23
C GLU A 14 -4.95 17.94 -7.00
N PHE A 15 -5.69 18.21 -8.08
CA PHE A 15 -6.93 18.95 -8.04
C PHE A 15 -8.00 18.22 -7.24
N MET A 16 -8.26 16.96 -7.59
CA MET A 16 -9.24 16.12 -6.93
C MET A 16 -8.94 15.96 -5.44
N SER A 17 -7.68 15.70 -5.08
CA SER A 17 -7.27 15.56 -3.69
C SER A 17 -7.64 16.79 -2.86
N TRP A 18 -7.36 17.99 -3.34
CA TRP A 18 -7.73 19.21 -2.61
C TRP A 18 -9.18 19.55 -2.66
N LEU A 19 -9.86 19.29 -3.76
CA LEU A 19 -11.28 19.57 -3.86
C LEU A 19 -12.02 18.77 -2.79
N LEU A 20 -11.75 17.47 -2.71
CA LEU A 20 -12.36 16.58 -1.70
C LEU A 20 -11.98 16.99 -0.28
N ASN A 21 -10.71 17.30 -0.01
CA ASN A 21 -10.29 17.75 1.33
C ASN A 21 -10.88 19.10 1.72
N THR A 22 -10.99 20.04 0.77
CA THR A 22 -11.57 21.37 1.00
C THR A 22 -13.07 21.25 1.25
N LEU A 23 -13.78 20.48 0.42
CA LEU A 23 -15.20 20.22 0.62
C LEU A 23 -15.47 19.48 1.93
N HIS A 24 -14.65 18.50 2.30
CA HIS A 24 -14.76 17.83 3.60
C HIS A 24 -14.64 18.85 4.74
N LYS A 25 -13.61 19.71 4.68
CA LYS A 25 -13.36 20.73 5.71
C LYS A 25 -14.54 21.70 5.86
N ASP A 26 -15.11 22.16 4.75
CA ASP A 26 -16.18 23.15 4.73
C ASP A 26 -17.54 22.55 5.09
N LEU A 27 -17.79 21.29 4.72
CA LEU A 27 -19.04 20.57 5.01
C LEU A 27 -18.98 19.76 6.32
N ARG A 28 -17.85 19.77 7.02
CA ARG A 28 -17.67 19.02 8.27
C ARG A 28 -18.64 19.53 9.33
N THR A 29 -19.45 18.63 9.84
CA THR A 29 -20.32 18.94 10.98
C THR A 29 -19.51 18.93 12.29
N SER A 30 -19.66 19.97 13.10
CA SER A 30 -18.90 20.13 14.37
C SER A 30 -19.13 19.00 15.38
N LYS A 31 -20.20 18.21 15.23
CA LYS A 31 -20.59 17.17 16.20
C LYS A 31 -19.93 15.81 15.94
N LYS A 32 -19.57 15.48 14.70
CA LYS A 32 -19.18 14.12 14.31
C LYS A 32 -17.87 14.04 13.50
N ASN A 33 -17.21 15.17 13.23
CA ASN A 33 -16.02 15.22 12.37
C ASN A 33 -16.19 14.48 11.03
N THR A 34 -17.43 14.39 10.56
CA THR A 34 -17.79 13.74 9.30
C THR A 34 -18.49 14.75 8.39
N SER A 35 -18.51 14.42 7.11
CA SER A 35 -19.18 15.16 6.05
C SER A 35 -19.64 14.16 5.00
N ILE A 36 -20.57 14.56 4.14
CA ILE A 36 -20.97 13.78 2.97
C ILE A 36 -19.78 13.31 2.10
N ILE A 37 -18.69 14.07 2.05
CA ILE A 37 -17.47 13.68 1.31
C ILE A 37 -16.85 12.41 1.88
N TYR A 38 -16.74 12.30 3.21
CA TYR A 38 -16.19 11.10 3.84
C TYR A 38 -17.18 9.94 3.76
N GLU A 39 -18.48 10.21 3.86
CA GLU A 39 -19.52 9.18 3.72
C GLU A 39 -19.56 8.57 2.32
N CYS A 40 -19.27 9.35 1.27
CA CYS A 40 -19.29 8.87 -0.10
C CYS A 40 -17.95 8.35 -0.63
N PHE A 41 -16.83 8.99 -0.24
CA PHE A 41 -15.52 8.76 -0.88
C PHE A 41 -14.48 8.13 0.05
N GLN A 42 -14.68 8.11 1.37
CA GLN A 42 -13.68 7.52 2.27
C GLN A 42 -13.81 6.00 2.29
N GLY A 43 -12.76 5.33 1.84
CA GLY A 43 -12.54 3.90 2.02
C GLY A 43 -11.46 3.61 3.05
N GLU A 44 -11.28 2.33 3.37
CA GLU A 44 -10.23 1.83 4.26
C GLU A 44 -9.40 0.79 3.49
N LEU A 45 -8.08 0.90 3.55
CA LEU A 45 -7.15 -0.05 2.98
C LEU A 45 -6.50 -0.84 4.11
N GLU A 46 -6.62 -2.17 4.08
CA GLU A 46 -5.90 -3.06 4.98
C GLU A 46 -4.60 -3.51 4.31
N VAL A 47 -3.46 -3.19 4.92
CA VAL A 47 -2.13 -3.56 4.44
C VAL A 47 -1.58 -4.63 5.35
N VAL A 48 -1.31 -5.80 4.79
CA VAL A 48 -0.66 -6.91 5.49
C VAL A 48 0.78 -7.01 5.01
N LYS A 49 1.72 -6.81 5.93
CA LYS A 49 3.15 -6.90 5.68
C LYS A 49 3.66 -8.22 6.25
N GLU A 50 4.17 -9.07 5.37
CA GLU A 50 4.91 -10.26 5.78
C GLU A 50 6.40 -9.91 5.91
N ILE A 51 6.94 -10.05 7.11
CA ILE A 51 8.35 -9.82 7.42
C ILE A 51 9.01 -11.20 7.53
N PRO A 52 9.80 -11.61 6.52
CA PRO A 52 10.55 -12.86 6.61
C PRO A 52 11.62 -12.70 7.68
N ASN A 53 11.50 -13.47 8.77
CA ASN A 53 12.47 -13.46 9.84
C ASN A 53 13.70 -14.22 9.34
N LYS A 54 14.77 -13.49 8.97
CA LYS A 54 16.06 -14.12 8.66
C LYS A 54 16.68 -14.62 9.96
N THR A 55 16.29 -15.81 10.40
CA THR A 55 17.08 -16.57 11.37
C THR A 55 18.40 -16.91 10.68
N GLY A 56 19.48 -16.34 11.22
CA GLY A 56 20.79 -16.29 10.58
C GLY A 56 21.36 -17.65 10.24
N MET A 57 21.97 -17.75 9.06
CA MET A 57 23.05 -18.71 8.85
C MET A 57 24.22 -18.26 9.73
N LYS A 58 24.47 -19.03 10.80
CA LYS A 58 25.78 -19.11 11.43
C LYS A 58 26.29 -20.51 11.13
N GLU A 59 27.03 -20.62 10.03
CA GLU A 59 28.09 -21.61 9.94
C GLU A 59 29.24 -21.06 10.79
N ASP A 60 29.65 -21.81 11.81
CA ASP A 60 31.04 -21.95 12.25
C ASP A 60 31.07 -23.06 13.32
N GLU A 61 31.84 -24.11 13.01
CA GLU A 61 32.08 -25.32 13.80
C GLU A 61 33.05 -25.07 14.98
N ASP A 62 32.98 -26.00 15.96
CA ASP A 62 33.86 -26.24 17.13
C ASP A 62 33.87 -25.23 18.30
N ASP A 63 33.42 -25.63 19.50
CA ASP A 63 34.16 -26.56 20.38
C ASP A 63 33.31 -26.95 21.62
N GLN A 64 33.67 -28.08 22.21
CA GLN A 64 32.96 -28.91 23.19
C GLN A 64 32.90 -28.30 24.60
N ASN A 65 31.79 -28.45 25.32
CA ASN A 65 31.72 -29.14 26.64
C ASN A 65 30.28 -29.16 27.18
N GLY A 66 29.85 -30.30 27.71
CA GLY A 66 28.44 -30.61 27.97
C GLY A 66 27.84 -30.06 29.27
N VAL A 67 26.51 -30.17 29.36
CA VAL A 67 25.74 -30.73 30.49
C VAL A 67 24.32 -31.00 29.96
N GLN A 68 23.83 -32.21 30.23
CA GLN A 68 22.53 -32.73 29.80
C GLN A 68 21.37 -31.99 30.48
N LYS A 69 20.34 -31.62 29.71
CA LYS A 69 18.97 -31.55 30.23
C LYS A 69 17.98 -32.10 29.21
N ILE A 70 17.69 -33.38 29.43
CA ILE A 70 16.51 -34.11 28.98
C ILE A 70 15.23 -33.27 29.18
N THR A 71 14.54 -32.98 28.08
CA THR A 71 13.07 -32.90 28.06
C THR A 71 12.63 -33.42 26.69
N GLU A 72 12.05 -34.61 26.73
CA GLU A 72 11.34 -35.26 25.63
C GLU A 72 10.05 -34.49 25.33
N GLY A 73 9.70 -34.36 24.05
CA GLY A 73 8.35 -33.95 23.66
C GLY A 73 8.22 -33.35 22.27
N GLY A 74 8.08 -34.21 21.27
CA GLY A 74 7.29 -33.90 20.06
C GLY A 74 7.98 -33.12 18.95
N GLY A 75 8.56 -33.85 18.00
CA GLY A 75 8.91 -33.30 16.70
C GLY A 75 7.68 -32.94 15.86
N GLY A 76 7.88 -31.99 14.94
CA GLY A 76 6.97 -31.75 13.82
C GLY A 76 6.29 -30.39 13.77
N GLY A 77 6.97 -29.30 14.13
CA GLY A 77 6.49 -27.94 13.88
C GLY A 77 7.49 -27.17 13.04
N GLY A 78 7.45 -27.31 11.72
CA GLY A 78 8.12 -26.39 10.80
C GLY A 78 7.45 -25.02 10.90
N HIS A 79 7.81 -24.25 11.92
CA HIS A 79 7.35 -22.88 12.06
C HIS A 79 8.16 -22.02 11.09
N ASP A 80 7.59 -21.81 9.92
CA ASP A 80 7.91 -20.66 9.09
C ASP A 80 7.73 -19.42 9.96
N ASN A 81 8.84 -18.88 10.48
CA ASN A 81 8.86 -17.70 11.32
C ASN A 81 8.62 -16.46 10.44
N ILE A 82 7.46 -16.36 9.81
CA ILE A 82 7.04 -15.16 9.08
C ILE A 82 6.22 -14.32 10.05
N ALA A 83 6.78 -13.20 10.49
CA ALA A 83 6.02 -12.23 11.27
C ALA A 83 5.08 -11.47 10.34
N ARG A 84 3.80 -11.35 10.71
CA ARG A 84 2.79 -10.61 9.94
C ARG A 84 2.35 -9.37 10.72
N GLU A 85 2.41 -8.22 10.08
CA GLU A 85 1.91 -6.94 10.61
C GLU A 85 0.75 -6.46 9.74
N THR A 86 -0.39 -6.10 10.35
CA THR A 86 -1.55 -5.57 9.64
C THR A 86 -1.82 -4.13 10.07
N CYS A 87 -1.97 -3.20 9.13
CA CYS A 87 -2.42 -1.83 9.39
C CYS A 87 -3.62 -1.45 8.52
N ARG A 88 -4.49 -0.57 9.03
CA ARG A 88 -5.64 -0.01 8.30
C ARG A 88 -5.42 1.47 8.04
N MET A 89 -5.63 1.89 6.80
CA MET A 89 -5.35 3.24 6.33
C MET A 89 -6.58 3.82 5.61
N PRO A 90 -7.18 4.92 6.11
CA PRO A 90 -8.25 5.60 5.40
C PRO A 90 -7.72 6.27 4.12
N PHE A 91 -8.52 6.26 3.06
CA PHE A 91 -8.22 6.99 1.82
C PHE A 91 -9.48 7.62 1.22
N LEU A 92 -9.32 8.76 0.55
CA LEU A 92 -10.39 9.37 -0.26
C LEU A 92 -10.27 9.04 -1.75
N MET A 93 -9.08 8.63 -2.17
CA MET A 93 -8.78 8.25 -3.55
C MET A 93 -7.67 7.22 -3.53
N LEU A 94 -7.91 6.08 -4.18
CA LEU A 94 -6.92 5.01 -4.31
C LEU A 94 -6.16 5.19 -5.62
N GLY A 95 -4.84 5.38 -5.53
CA GLY A 95 -3.97 5.37 -6.69
C GLY A 95 -3.86 3.95 -7.23
N LEU A 96 -4.04 3.79 -8.55
CA LEU A 96 -3.80 2.53 -9.24
C LEU A 96 -2.52 2.68 -10.05
N ASP A 97 -1.51 1.89 -9.71
CA ASP A 97 -0.31 1.80 -10.52
C ASP A 97 -0.62 0.99 -11.77
N LEU A 98 -0.39 1.61 -12.92
CA LEU A 98 -0.50 0.91 -14.20
C LEU A 98 0.78 0.12 -14.46
N PRO A 99 0.70 -1.10 -15.02
CA PRO A 99 1.89 -1.80 -15.47
C PRO A 99 2.62 -0.94 -16.52
N PRO A 100 3.96 -1.08 -16.63
CA PRO A 100 4.72 -0.34 -17.62
C PRO A 100 4.14 -0.60 -19.02
N PRO A 101 4.06 0.43 -19.88
CA PRO A 101 3.51 0.26 -21.22
C PRO A 101 4.30 -0.83 -21.96
N PRO A 102 3.63 -1.82 -22.58
CA PRO A 102 4.32 -2.78 -23.44
C PRO A 102 5.18 -2.03 -24.47
N PRO A 103 6.37 -2.56 -24.81
CA PRO A 103 7.24 -1.95 -25.80
C PRO A 103 6.42 -1.57 -27.03
N LEU A 104 6.46 -0.29 -27.41
CA LEU A 104 5.76 0.20 -28.59
C LEU A 104 6.37 -0.46 -29.82
N PHE A 105 5.71 -1.48 -30.37
CA PHE A 105 5.95 -1.85 -31.75
C PHE A 105 5.44 -0.69 -32.61
N LYS A 106 6.35 -0.09 -33.41
CA LYS A 106 6.00 0.92 -34.41
C LYS A 106 5.23 0.22 -35.51
N ASP A 107 3.92 0.10 -35.35
CA ASP A 107 3.08 -0.21 -36.49
C ASP A 107 3.05 1.00 -37.43
N VAL A 108 3.29 0.75 -38.71
CA VAL A 108 3.38 1.76 -39.79
C VAL A 108 2.05 2.53 -39.99
N MET A 109 0.98 2.10 -39.31
CA MET A 109 -0.33 2.71 -39.33
C MET A 109 -0.64 3.31 -37.96
N GLU A 110 -0.18 4.54 -37.77
CA GLU A 110 -0.15 5.36 -36.54
C GLU A 110 -1.53 5.81 -36.04
N LYS A 111 -2.60 5.01 -36.20
CA LYS A 111 -3.97 5.41 -35.89
C LYS A 111 -4.76 4.27 -35.24
N ASN A 112 -5.08 4.47 -33.96
CA ASN A 112 -5.88 3.62 -33.05
C ASN A 112 -5.14 2.50 -32.32
N ILE A 113 -4.45 2.87 -31.24
CA ILE A 113 -4.16 1.92 -30.16
C ILE A 113 -4.75 2.50 -28.87
N ILE A 114 -6.05 2.28 -28.66
CA ILE A 114 -6.62 2.43 -27.31
C ILE A 114 -6.29 1.13 -26.57
N ARG A 115 -5.43 1.22 -25.56
CA ARG A 115 -5.04 0.07 -24.73
C ARG A 115 -6.08 -0.13 -23.63
N ASN A 116 -6.69 -1.31 -23.62
CA ASN A 116 -7.45 -1.79 -22.48
C ASN A 116 -6.51 -2.42 -21.45
N ILE A 117 -6.87 -2.24 -20.19
CA ILE A 117 -6.17 -2.73 -19.00
C ILE A 117 -6.39 -4.25 -18.89
#